data_AF-A0A355X7M1-F1
#
_entry.id   AF-A0A355X7M1-F1
#
_cell.length_a   1.000
_cell.length_b   1.000
_cell.length_c   1.000
_cell.angle_alpha   90.00
_cell.angle_beta   90.00
_cell.angle_gamma   90.00
#
_symmetry.space_group_name_H-M   'P 1'
#
loop_
_entity.id
_entity.type
_entity.pdbx_description
1 polymer ?
#
loop_
_entity_poly.entity_id
_entity_poly.type
_entity_poly.pdbx_seq_one_letter_code
_entity_poly.pdbx_strand_id
1 'polypeptide(L)' 'MAYAISDDCISCGACAAECPVSAISEGDGKFVIDADTCIECGACEGVCP' A
#
# COMPACT_ATOMS: atom_id res chain seq x y z
N MET A 1 -0.55 2.24 -14.14
CA MET A 1 0.34 1.24 -13.51
C MET A 1 0.17 1.34 -12.01
N ALA A 2 -0.23 0.25 -11.35
CA ALA A 2 -0.43 0.26 -9.90
C ALA A 2 0.84 0.67 -9.13
N TYR A 3 0.63 1.28 -7.96
CA TYR A 3 1.71 1.51 -7.00
C TYR A 3 2.24 0.18 -6.45
N ALA A 4 3.49 0.19 -5.98
CA ALA A 4 4.11 -0.96 -5.33
C ALA A 4 4.84 -0.52 -4.05
N ILE A 5 4.82 -1.37 -3.04
CA ILE A 5 5.52 -1.14 -1.76
C ILE A 5 6.95 -1.69 -1.88
N SER A 6 7.93 -0.87 -1.51
CA SER A 6 9.35 -1.25 -1.54
C SER A 6 9.69 -2.27 -0.45
N ASP A 7 10.90 -2.83 -0.54
CA ASP A 7 11.43 -3.74 0.48
C ASP A 7 11.82 -3.02 1.79
N ASP A 8 11.79 -1.68 1.82
CA ASP A 8 12.03 -0.88 3.03
C ASP A 8 10.79 -0.78 3.95
N CYS A 9 9.70 -1.44 3.57
CA CYS A 9 8.47 -1.44 4.35
C CYS A 9 8.70 -1.93 5.79
N ILE A 10 8.34 -1.10 6.75
CA ILE A 10 8.46 -1.41 8.19
C ILE A 10 7.18 -2.01 8.79
N SER A 11 6.24 -2.43 7.95
CA SER A 11 4.95 -3.03 8.36
C SER A 11 4.15 -2.18 9.36
N CYS A 12 4.12 -0.85 9.18
CA CYS A 12 3.37 0.06 10.06
C CYS A 12 1.86 0.12 9.77
N GLY A 13 1.42 -0.27 8.57
CA GLY A 13 0.01 -0.32 8.17
C GLY A 13 -0.66 1.03 7.84
N ALA A 14 0.06 2.16 7.89
CA ALA A 14 -0.49 3.47 7.59
C ALA A 14 -1.07 3.56 6.16
N CYS A 15 -0.35 3.02 5.18
CA CYS A 15 -0.79 3.00 3.78
C CYS A 15 -2.10 2.21 3.57
N ALA A 16 -2.31 1.13 4.33
CA ALA A 16 -3.51 0.31 4.23
C ALA A 16 -4.75 1.03 4.78
N ALA A 17 -4.60 1.82 5.85
CA ALA A 17 -5.69 2.60 6.44
C ALA A 17 -6.19 3.71 5.50
N GLU A 18 -5.30 4.32 4.71
CA GLU A 18 -5.63 5.41 3.79
C GLU A 18 -6.10 4.93 2.40
N CYS A 19 -6.02 3.64 2.10
CA CYS A 19 -6.40 3.14 0.78
C CYS A 19 -7.93 3.18 0.61
N PRO A 20 -8.50 4.04 -0.27
CA PRO A 20 -9.95 4.21 -0.38
C PRO A 20 -10.67 3.00 -1.00
N VAL A 21 -9.92 2.11 -1.64
CA VAL A 21 -10.41 0.90 -2.31
C VAL A 21 -9.90 -0.38 -1.63
N SER A 22 -9.24 -0.26 -0.47
CA SER A 22 -8.70 -1.39 0.28
C SER A 22 -7.81 -2.33 -0.55
N ALA A 23 -7.04 -1.78 -1.49
CA ALA A 23 -6.12 -2.53 -2.35
C ALA A 23 -4.83 -2.98 -1.65
N ILE A 24 -4.65 -2.64 -0.36
CA ILE A 24 -3.40 -2.88 0.37
C ILE A 24 -3.66 -3.82 1.54
N SER A 25 -2.87 -4.88 1.65
CA SER A 25 -3.00 -5.91 2.68
C SER A 25 -1.64 -6.30 3.27
N GLU A 26 -1.65 -6.86 4.48
CA GLU A 26 -0.45 -7.36 5.15
C GLU A 26 0.00 -8.67 4.48
N GLY A 27 1.26 -8.71 4.02
CA GLY A 27 1.92 -9.89 3.48
C GLY A 27 3.02 -10.40 4.42
N ASP A 28 3.97 -11.16 3.88
CA ASP A 28 5.07 -11.74 4.66
C ASP A 28 6.15 -10.68 4.95
N GLY A 29 6.00 -10.00 6.09
CA GLY A 29 6.96 -9.00 6.58
C GLY A 29 6.88 -7.62 5.93
N LYS A 30 5.98 -7.42 4.96
CA LYS A 30 5.65 -6.12 4.36
C LYS A 30 4.20 -6.07 3.89
N PHE A 31 3.66 -4.86 3.77
CA PHE A 31 2.39 -4.65 3.07
C PHE A 31 2.55 -4.82 1.56
N VAL A 32 1.50 -5.27 0.90
CA VAL A 32 1.46 -5.55 -0.54
C VAL A 32 0.26 -4.84 -1.15
N ILE A 33 0.45 -4.28 -2.34
CA ILE A 33 -0.62 -3.64 -3.12
C ILE A 33 -1.09 -4.62 -4.19
N ASP A 34 -2.40 -4.87 -4.22
CA ASP A 34 -3.07 -5.55 -5.32
C ASP A 34 -3.17 -4.61 -6.53
N ALA A 35 -2.47 -4.97 -7.60
CA ALA A 35 -2.41 -4.18 -8.82
C ALA A 35 -3.73 -4.15 -9.60
N ASP A 36 -4.59 -5.16 -9.45
CA ASP A 36 -5.88 -5.23 -10.12
C ASP A 36 -6.92 -4.32 -9.44
N THR A 37 -6.77 -4.12 -8.13
CA THR A 37 -7.66 -3.28 -7.31
C THR A 37 -7.17 -1.82 -7.20
N CYS A 38 -5.86 -1.59 -7.36
CA CYS A 38 -5.27 -0.25 -7.25
C CYS A 38 -5.79 0.72 -8.32
N ILE A 39 -6.37 1.84 -7.88
CA ILE A 39 -6.88 2.91 -8.76
C ILE A 39 -5.88 4.06 -8.97
N GLU A 40 -4.61 3.88 -8.61
CA GLU A 40 -3.54 4.86 -8.83
C GLU A 40 -3.78 6.24 -8.18
N CYS A 41 -4.46 6.29 -7.03
CA CYS A 41 -4.84 7.55 -6.38
C CYS A 41 -3.72 8.25 -5.60
N GLY A 42 -2.62 7.56 -5.27
CA GLY A 42 -1.47 8.14 -4.56
C GLY A 42 -1.65 8.40 -3.05
N ALA A 43 -2.83 8.09 -2.47
CA ALA A 43 -3.10 8.35 -1.04
C ALA A 43 -2.10 7.65 -0.09
N CYS A 44 -1.65 6.45 -0.45
CA CYS A 44 -0.70 5.67 0.34
C CYS A 44 0.72 6.26 0.38
N GLU A 45 1.14 7.02 -0.63
CA GLU A 45 2.50 7.59 -0.73
C GLU A 45 2.71 8.71 0.29
N GLY A 46 1.70 9.56 0.49
CA GLY A 46 1.79 10.70 1.42
C GLY A 46 1.87 10.33 2.90
N VAL A 47 1.50 9.10 3.25
CA VAL A 47 1.49 8.59 4.64
C VAL A 47 2.54 7.52 4.90
N CYS A 48 3.27 7.07 3.87
CA CYS A 48 4.30 6.05 4.02
C CYS A 48 5.54 6.69 4.69
N PRO A 49 5.99 6.21 5.86
CA PRO A 49 7.16 6.74 6.56
C PRO A 49 8.48 6.37 5.88
#